data_AF-A0A378MEE0-F1
#
_entry.id   AF-A0A378MEE0-F1
#
_cell.length_a   1.000
_cell.length_b   1.000
_cell.length_c   1.000
_cell.angle_alpha   90.00
_cell.angle_beta   90.00
_cell.angle_gamma   90.00
#
_symmetry.space_group_name_H-M   'P 1'
#
loop_
_entity.id
_entity.type
_entity.pdbx_description
1 polymer ?
#
loop_
_entity_poly.entity_id
_entity_poly.type
_entity_poly.pdbx_seq_one_letter_code
_entity_poly.pdbx_strand_id
1 'polypeptide(L)'
;MEREAVLLEERPAATKKFKFKNFIQLINSVNPKKSLFVFGMLLSLVTSGASLIVPQLTKGLVDTSGLSKIDGKMLAVLILAFVIQLGFGTIGGYLLRYVGESAVKTLREKLWKHLLKLPVGYFDNHKSGESSSRLVNDTSVIKELVTSQFPNFVTGAIQLVGSMIILFWMDWKMAAIMFGAIPLIALIIVPIGKIMSRIGRQLQSAIADFNADVSEKLSEVRLIKASNGEEFERTTGGRSFIRFYTRDQGC
;
A
#
# COMPACT_ATOMS: atom_id res chain seq x y z
N MET A 1 -28.12 -33.43 14.53
CA MET A 1 -27.41 -32.38 15.29
C MET A 1 -25.96 -32.73 15.60
N GLU A 2 -25.54 -34.01 15.69
CA GLU A 2 -24.13 -34.37 15.93
C GLU A 2 -23.21 -34.36 14.69
N ARG A 3 -23.75 -34.29 13.47
CA ARG A 3 -22.95 -34.35 12.23
C ARG A 3 -22.42 -33.00 11.74
N GLU A 4 -22.92 -31.88 12.27
CA GLU A 4 -22.41 -30.53 11.92
C GLU A 4 -21.20 -30.13 12.76
N ALA A 5 -20.96 -30.79 13.89
CA ALA A 5 -19.82 -30.50 14.78
C ALA A 5 -18.48 -31.07 14.26
N VAL A 6 -18.49 -31.94 13.25
CA VAL A 6 -17.28 -32.60 12.71
C VAL A 6 -16.62 -31.81 11.57
N LEU A 7 -17.28 -30.78 11.02
CA LEU A 7 -16.72 -29.95 9.93
C LEU A 7 -15.88 -28.75 10.41
N LEU A 8 -15.67 -28.62 11.72
CA LEU A 8 -14.76 -27.62 12.30
C LEU A 8 -13.41 -28.23 12.70
N GLU A 9 -13.06 -29.38 12.11
CA GLU A 9 -11.73 -29.98 12.25
C GLU A 9 -10.69 -29.08 11.55
N GLU A 10 -10.00 -28.32 12.39
CA GLU A 10 -8.72 -27.63 12.17
C GLU A 10 -8.46 -27.08 10.75
N ARG A 11 -8.82 -25.81 10.53
CA ARG A 11 -8.05 -25.00 9.57
C ARG A 11 -6.70 -24.68 10.22
N PRO A 12 -5.57 -25.30 9.82
CA PRO A 12 -4.28 -24.84 10.31
C PRO A 12 -4.12 -23.39 9.87
N ALA A 13 -3.97 -22.48 10.85
CA ALA A 13 -3.53 -21.12 10.61
C ALA A 13 -2.10 -21.18 10.08
N ALA A 14 -1.94 -21.45 8.78
CA ALA A 14 -0.65 -21.51 8.12
C ALA A 14 -0.09 -20.09 8.02
N THR A 15 0.47 -19.56 9.11
CA THR A 15 1.37 -18.41 9.08
C THR A 15 2.69 -18.88 8.47
N LYS A 16 2.69 -19.18 7.16
CA LYS A 16 3.92 -19.41 6.41
C LYS A 16 4.72 -18.12 6.47
N LYS A 17 5.78 -18.10 7.29
CA LYS A 17 6.74 -16.98 7.33
C LYS A 17 7.15 -16.67 5.89
N PHE A 18 7.00 -15.41 5.48
CA PHE A 18 7.35 -14.96 4.14
C PHE A 18 8.82 -15.27 3.86
N LYS A 19 9.09 -16.12 2.86
CA LYS A 19 10.45 -16.48 2.44
C LYS A 19 10.83 -15.61 1.25
N PHE A 20 11.59 -14.54 1.50
CA PHE A 20 12.09 -13.62 0.47
C PHE A 20 12.81 -14.35 -0.69
N LYS A 21 13.49 -15.46 -0.38
CA LYS A 21 14.13 -16.34 -1.39
C LYS A 21 13.15 -16.88 -2.42
N ASN A 22 11.96 -17.33 -1.99
CA ASN A 22 10.95 -17.88 -2.90
C ASN A 22 10.35 -16.79 -3.79
N PHE A 23 10.18 -15.58 -3.24
CA PHE A 23 9.72 -14.42 -4.00
C PHE A 23 10.74 -14.00 -5.07
N ILE A 24 12.03 -13.93 -4.71
CA ILE A 24 13.12 -13.65 -5.66
C ILE A 24 13.21 -14.75 -6.73
N GLN A 25 13.01 -16.02 -6.35
CA GLN A 25 12.99 -17.13 -7.30
C GLN A 25 11.80 -17.01 -8.27
N LEU A 26 10.62 -16.60 -7.79
CA LEU A 26 9.46 -16.33 -8.63
C LEU A 26 9.74 -15.19 -9.60
N ILE A 27 10.27 -14.05 -9.14
CA ILE A 27 10.65 -12.93 -10.00
C ILE A 27 11.69 -13.36 -11.05
N ASN A 28 12.71 -14.12 -10.65
CA ASN A 28 13.72 -14.62 -11.59
C ASN A 28 13.12 -15.61 -12.61
N SER A 29 12.11 -16.40 -12.22
CA SER A 29 11.44 -17.32 -13.15
C SER A 29 10.73 -16.59 -14.30
N VAL A 30 10.40 -15.32 -14.11
CA VAL A 30 9.69 -14.49 -15.09
C VAL A 30 10.66 -13.84 -16.11
N ASN A 31 11.97 -14.09 -15.97
CA ASN A 31 13.04 -13.54 -16.81
C ASN A 31 12.90 -12.03 -17.07
N PRO A 32 12.75 -11.20 -16.02
CA PRO A 32 12.71 -9.76 -16.19
C PRO A 32 14.02 -9.31 -16.84
N LYS A 33 13.96 -8.33 -17.75
CA LYS A 33 15.16 -7.74 -18.35
C LYS A 33 15.96 -7.00 -17.27
N LYS A 34 16.85 -7.73 -16.58
CA LYS A 34 17.60 -7.27 -15.39
C LYS A 34 18.42 -6.01 -15.68
N SER A 35 19.00 -5.90 -16.87
CA SER A 35 19.76 -4.72 -17.30
C SER A 35 18.92 -3.45 -17.30
N LEU A 36 17.73 -3.50 -17.92
CA LEU A 36 16.78 -2.37 -17.94
C LEU A 36 16.27 -2.01 -16.55
N PHE A 37 16.07 -3.01 -15.68
CA PHE A 37 15.68 -2.78 -14.29
C PHE A 37 16.77 -2.04 -13.50
N VAL A 38 18.01 -2.53 -13.58
CA VAL A 38 19.16 -1.90 -12.90
C VAL A 38 19.38 -0.49 -13.44
N PHE A 39 19.29 -0.28 -14.76
CA PHE A 39 19.44 1.04 -15.34
C PHE A 39 18.32 2.00 -14.89
N GLY A 40 17.05 1.56 -14.92
CA GLY A 40 15.93 2.35 -14.42
C GLY A 40 16.05 2.70 -12.93
N MET A 41 16.54 1.76 -12.12
CA MET A 41 16.83 2.00 -10.71
C MET A 41 17.96 3.02 -10.54
N LEU A 42 19.09 2.88 -11.25
CA LEU A 42 20.20 3.82 -11.18
C LEU A 42 19.75 5.25 -11.56
N LEU A 43 18.98 5.40 -12.63
CA LEU A 43 18.41 6.71 -13.01
C LEU A 43 17.54 7.28 -11.88
N SER A 44 16.72 6.44 -11.25
CA SER A 44 15.87 6.85 -10.12
C SER A 44 16.69 7.25 -8.88
N LEU A 45 17.86 6.65 -8.67
CA LEU A 45 18.80 7.04 -7.61
C LEU A 45 19.46 8.38 -7.91
N VAL A 46 19.87 8.60 -9.17
CA VAL A 46 20.45 9.88 -9.60
C VAL A 46 19.45 11.02 -9.44
N THR A 47 18.19 10.81 -9.82
CA THR A 47 17.13 11.83 -9.67
C THR A 47 16.82 12.11 -8.20
N SER A 48 16.86 11.09 -7.36
CA SER A 48 16.70 11.22 -5.91
C SER A 48 17.86 12.00 -5.29
N GLY A 49 19.09 11.76 -5.72
CA GLY A 49 20.26 12.57 -5.35
C GLY A 49 20.11 14.03 -5.78
N ALA A 50 19.68 14.26 -7.03
CA ALA A 50 19.45 15.61 -7.56
C ALA A 50 18.39 16.38 -6.75
N SER A 51 17.34 15.71 -6.26
CA SER A 51 16.34 16.37 -5.42
C SER A 51 16.89 16.92 -4.09
N LEU A 52 17.98 16.36 -3.57
CA LEU A 52 18.64 16.84 -2.34
C LEU A 52 19.50 18.09 -2.58
N ILE A 53 19.81 18.40 -3.85
CA ILE A 53 20.55 19.63 -4.21
C ILE A 53 19.67 20.86 -4.03
N VAL A 54 18.35 20.74 -4.23
CA VAL A 54 17.40 21.87 -4.18
C VAL A 54 17.44 22.59 -2.83
N PRO A 55 17.31 21.92 -1.66
CA PRO A 55 17.43 22.58 -0.36
C PRO A 55 18.77 23.30 -0.12
N GLN A 56 19.88 22.74 -0.63
CA GLN A 56 21.21 23.35 -0.50
C GLN A 56 21.30 24.65 -1.32
N LEU A 57 20.76 24.65 -2.53
CA LEU A 57 20.69 25.84 -3.37
C LEU A 57 19.77 26.90 -2.74
N THR A 58 18.62 26.49 -2.19
CA THR A 58 17.73 27.42 -1.48
C THR A 58 18.40 28.03 -0.26
N LYS A 59 19.18 27.25 0.51
CA LYS A 59 19.97 27.79 1.63
C LYS A 59 20.94 28.88 1.15
N GLY A 60 21.72 28.60 0.11
CA GLY A 60 22.65 29.59 -0.46
C GLY A 60 21.97 30.88 -0.95
N LEU A 61 20.74 30.78 -1.49
CA LEU A 61 19.93 31.95 -1.87
C LEU A 61 19.52 32.80 -0.66
N VAL A 62 19.12 32.15 0.43
CA VAL A 62 18.64 32.83 1.63
C VAL A 62 19.79 33.45 2.42
N ASP A 63 20.92 32.74 2.52
CA ASP A 63 22.12 33.20 3.23
C ASP A 63 22.79 34.38 2.51
N THR A 64 22.66 34.46 1.17
CA THR A 64 23.09 35.62 0.38
C THR A 64 22.02 36.70 0.49
N SER A 65 22.01 37.41 1.63
CA SER A 65 21.07 38.48 1.95
C SER A 65 20.98 39.54 0.84
N GLY A 66 19.99 39.38 -0.03
CA GLY A 66 19.64 40.31 -1.10
C GLY A 66 19.09 39.62 -2.34
N LEU A 67 17.76 39.49 -2.43
CA LEU A 67 17.03 39.16 -3.67
C LEU A 67 17.43 40.03 -4.88
N SER A 68 18.17 41.11 -4.63
CA SER A 68 18.73 42.06 -5.59
C SER A 68 19.90 41.52 -6.43
N LYS A 69 20.41 40.31 -6.17
CA LYS A 69 21.45 39.65 -7.00
C LYS A 69 21.21 38.15 -7.15
N ILE A 70 20.06 37.75 -7.67
CA ILE A 70 19.94 36.39 -8.22
C ILE A 70 20.92 36.30 -9.40
N ASP A 71 22.06 35.66 -9.17
CA ASP A 71 23.05 35.40 -10.20
C ASP A 71 22.41 34.50 -11.27
N GLY A 72 22.43 34.93 -12.54
CA GLY A 72 21.86 34.16 -13.66
C GLY A 72 22.44 32.75 -13.75
N LYS A 73 23.68 32.55 -13.25
CA LYS A 73 24.30 31.22 -13.12
C LYS A 73 23.56 30.31 -12.15
N MET A 74 23.11 30.82 -11.01
CA MET A 74 22.39 30.03 -10.02
C MET A 74 21.01 29.60 -10.53
N LEU A 75 20.32 30.52 -11.21
CA LEU A 75 19.04 30.23 -11.86
C LEU A 75 19.22 29.21 -13.00
N ALA A 76 20.29 29.32 -13.79
CA ALA A 76 20.62 28.33 -14.81
C ALA A 76 20.92 26.94 -14.23
N VAL A 77 21.65 26.85 -13.11
CA VAL A 77 21.92 25.58 -12.41
C VAL A 77 20.64 24.96 -11.86
N LEU A 78 19.73 25.76 -11.29
CA LEU A 78 18.42 25.28 -10.81
C LEU A 78 17.57 24.72 -11.94
N ILE A 79 17.45 25.46 -13.05
CA ILE A 79 16.71 25.00 -14.22
C ILE A 79 17.33 23.72 -14.78
N LEU A 80 18.66 23.67 -14.92
CA LEU A 80 19.36 22.49 -15.41
C LEU A 80 19.13 21.27 -14.50
N ALA A 81 19.22 21.45 -13.18
CA ALA A 81 18.95 20.39 -12.21
C ALA A 81 17.52 19.87 -12.35
N PHE A 82 16.53 20.76 -12.51
CA PHE A 82 15.13 20.39 -12.70
C PHE A 82 14.90 19.66 -14.02
N VAL A 83 15.50 20.12 -15.12
CA VAL A 83 15.41 19.47 -16.44
C VAL A 83 16.05 18.07 -16.40
N ILE A 84 17.22 17.92 -15.78
CA ILE A 84 17.87 16.62 -15.61
C ILE A 84 16.99 15.70 -14.76
N GLN A 85 16.43 16.21 -13.66
CA GLN A 85 15.55 15.44 -12.79
C GLN A 85 14.29 14.96 -13.53
N LEU A 86 13.63 15.83 -14.32
CA LEU A 86 12.48 15.45 -15.13
C LEU A 86 12.85 14.44 -16.22
N GLY A 87 13.96 14.67 -16.93
CA GLY A 87 14.42 13.80 -18.01
C GLY A 87 14.77 12.40 -17.51
N PHE A 88 15.69 12.30 -16.55
CA PHE A 88 16.10 11.01 -15.98
C PHE A 88 14.97 10.35 -15.19
N GLY A 89 14.12 11.13 -14.52
CA GLY A 89 12.96 10.60 -13.81
C GLY A 89 11.97 9.93 -14.75
N THR A 90 11.67 10.58 -15.87
CA THR A 90 10.76 10.06 -16.89
C THR A 90 11.33 8.80 -17.56
N ILE A 91 12.61 8.84 -17.94
CA ILE A 91 13.27 7.70 -18.59
C ILE A 91 13.36 6.51 -17.61
N GLY A 92 13.82 6.74 -16.38
CA GLY A 92 13.91 5.72 -15.33
C GLY A 92 12.55 5.09 -15.04
N GLY A 93 11.51 5.91 -14.87
CA GLY A 93 10.14 5.46 -14.66
C GLY A 93 9.58 4.64 -15.83
N TYR A 94 9.84 5.07 -17.07
CA TYR A 94 9.45 4.33 -18.27
C TYR A 94 10.11 2.95 -18.33
N LEU A 95 11.41 2.87 -18.04
CA LEU A 95 12.16 1.60 -18.04
C LEU A 95 11.62 0.63 -16.98
N LEU A 96 11.41 1.12 -15.75
CA LEU A 96 10.85 0.31 -14.67
C LEU A 96 9.45 -0.19 -15.04
N ARG A 97 8.62 0.68 -15.64
CA ARG A 97 7.29 0.30 -16.13
C ARG A 97 7.35 -0.76 -17.21
N TYR A 98 8.23 -0.61 -18.19
CA TYR A 98 8.43 -1.58 -19.26
C TYR A 98 8.86 -2.95 -18.72
N VAL A 99 9.80 -2.98 -17.77
CA VAL A 99 10.22 -4.23 -17.11
C VAL A 99 9.04 -4.87 -16.36
N GLY A 100 8.27 -4.08 -15.60
CA GLY A 100 7.12 -4.58 -14.85
C GLY A 100 6.03 -5.18 -15.75
N GLU A 101 5.66 -4.51 -16.84
CA GLU A 101 4.68 -5.03 -17.81
C GLU A 101 5.18 -6.31 -18.48
N SER A 102 6.46 -6.34 -18.91
CA SER A 102 7.06 -7.55 -19.50
C SER A 102 7.04 -8.71 -18.51
N ALA A 103 7.34 -8.46 -17.24
CA ALA A 103 7.32 -9.49 -16.23
C ALA A 103 5.90 -10.04 -16.00
N VAL A 104 4.93 -9.15 -15.82
CA VAL A 104 3.54 -9.55 -15.55
C VAL A 104 2.93 -10.29 -16.73
N LYS A 105 3.26 -9.88 -17.97
CA LYS A 105 2.88 -10.62 -19.18
C LYS A 105 3.36 -12.07 -19.11
N THR A 106 4.65 -12.29 -18.89
CA THR A 106 5.22 -13.64 -18.81
C THR A 106 4.66 -14.44 -17.63
N LEU A 107 4.38 -13.81 -16.49
CA LEU A 107 3.75 -14.46 -15.35
C LEU A 107 2.32 -14.91 -15.69
N ARG A 108 1.50 -14.04 -16.30
CA ARG A 108 0.14 -14.35 -16.72
C ARG A 108 0.11 -15.46 -17.76
N GLU A 109 1.03 -15.46 -18.73
CA GLU A 109 1.15 -16.55 -19.72
C GLU A 109 1.47 -17.90 -19.05
N LYS A 110 2.35 -17.93 -18.05
CA LYS A 110 2.69 -19.15 -17.31
C LYS A 110 1.53 -19.65 -16.46
N LEU A 111 0.88 -18.75 -15.72
CA LEU A 111 -0.28 -19.07 -14.90
C LEU A 111 -1.44 -19.58 -15.76
N TRP A 112 -1.70 -18.92 -16.89
CA TRP A 112 -2.72 -19.36 -17.84
C TRP A 112 -2.45 -20.78 -18.36
N LYS A 113 -1.22 -21.05 -18.83
CA LYS A 113 -0.82 -22.39 -19.28
C LYS A 113 -0.92 -23.45 -18.18
N HIS A 114 -0.66 -23.07 -16.92
CA HIS A 114 -0.76 -23.98 -15.79
C HIS A 114 -2.23 -24.26 -15.43
N LEU A 115 -3.07 -23.23 -15.37
CA LEU A 115 -4.50 -23.36 -15.10
C LEU A 115 -5.19 -24.29 -16.10
N LEU A 116 -4.85 -24.20 -17.39
CA LEU A 116 -5.40 -25.08 -18.44
C LEU A 116 -4.97 -26.55 -18.33
N LYS A 117 -3.92 -26.86 -17.55
CA LYS A 117 -3.42 -28.23 -17.34
C LYS A 117 -3.90 -28.84 -16.02
N LEU A 118 -4.62 -28.08 -15.19
CA LEU A 118 -5.11 -28.59 -13.92
C LEU A 118 -6.25 -29.60 -14.14
N PRO A 119 -6.34 -30.65 -13.30
CA PRO A 119 -7.43 -31.60 -13.37
C PRO A 119 -8.76 -30.90 -13.01
N VAL A 120 -9.87 -31.41 -13.56
CA VAL A 120 -11.22 -30.87 -13.31
C VAL A 120 -11.53 -30.80 -11.80
N GLY A 121 -11.08 -31.78 -11.02
CA GLY A 121 -11.25 -31.81 -9.56
C GLY A 121 -10.64 -30.60 -8.82
N TYR A 122 -9.73 -29.84 -9.42
CA TYR A 122 -9.29 -28.56 -8.86
C TYR A 122 -10.43 -27.52 -8.89
N PHE A 123 -11.16 -27.44 -10.00
CA PHE A 123 -12.24 -26.48 -10.22
C PHE A 123 -13.54 -26.86 -9.49
N ASP A 124 -13.70 -28.14 -9.12
CA ASP A 124 -14.78 -28.57 -8.23
C ASP A 124 -14.59 -28.01 -6.80
N ASN A 125 -13.33 -27.84 -6.38
CA ASN A 125 -12.96 -27.35 -5.05
C ASN A 125 -12.63 -25.85 -4.99
N HIS A 126 -12.44 -25.19 -6.13
CA HIS A 126 -12.06 -23.77 -6.21
C HIS A 126 -12.96 -23.02 -7.19
N LYS A 127 -13.54 -21.91 -6.75
CA LYS A 127 -14.37 -21.07 -7.62
C LYS A 127 -13.55 -20.54 -8.80
N SER A 128 -14.08 -20.68 -10.02
CA SER A 128 -13.44 -20.16 -11.24
C SER A 128 -13.13 -18.66 -11.14
N GLY A 129 -14.01 -17.88 -10.51
CA GLY A 129 -13.80 -16.45 -10.21
C GLY A 129 -12.59 -16.17 -9.33
N GLU A 130 -12.25 -17.05 -8.38
CA GLU A 130 -11.06 -16.91 -7.55
C GLU A 130 -9.78 -17.09 -8.38
N SER A 131 -9.75 -18.11 -9.23
CA SER A 131 -8.60 -18.36 -10.13
C SER A 131 -8.41 -17.23 -11.13
N SER A 132 -9.50 -16.68 -11.68
CA SER A 132 -9.48 -15.49 -12.55
C SER A 132 -8.97 -14.25 -11.81
N SER A 133 -9.47 -14.01 -10.58
CA SER A 133 -9.02 -12.90 -9.74
C SER A 133 -7.52 -12.98 -9.44
N ARG A 134 -7.00 -14.16 -9.04
CA ARG A 134 -5.56 -14.34 -8.79
C ARG A 134 -4.72 -14.12 -10.05
N LEU A 135 -5.20 -14.55 -11.22
CA LEU A 135 -4.51 -14.33 -12.49
C LEU A 135 -4.38 -12.84 -12.83
N VAL A 136 -5.41 -12.03 -12.54
CA VAL A 136 -5.44 -10.61 -12.92
C VAL A 136 -4.94 -9.69 -11.81
N ASN A 137 -5.51 -9.80 -10.61
CA ASN A 137 -5.28 -8.90 -9.48
C ASN A 137 -3.95 -9.19 -8.80
N ASP A 138 -3.68 -10.44 -8.39
CA ASP A 138 -2.42 -10.76 -7.67
C ASP A 138 -1.20 -10.49 -8.55
N THR A 139 -1.29 -10.77 -9.86
CA THR A 139 -0.20 -10.44 -10.79
C THR A 139 -0.03 -8.94 -10.98
N SER A 140 -1.09 -8.14 -10.84
CA SER A 140 -0.99 -6.67 -10.84
C SER A 140 -0.31 -6.13 -9.59
N VAL A 141 -0.50 -6.77 -8.42
CA VAL A 141 0.26 -6.41 -7.21
C VAL A 141 1.75 -6.64 -7.43
N ILE A 142 2.14 -7.75 -8.06
CA ILE A 142 3.55 -8.00 -8.43
C ILE A 142 4.09 -6.93 -9.37
N LYS A 143 3.29 -6.49 -10.35
CA LYS A 143 3.65 -5.36 -11.22
C LYS A 143 4.01 -4.14 -10.40
N GLU A 144 3.10 -3.72 -9.54
CA GLU A 144 3.23 -2.49 -8.75
C GLU A 144 4.45 -2.57 -7.82
N LEU A 145 4.68 -3.75 -7.22
CA LEU A 145 5.87 -4.00 -6.42
C LEU A 145 7.17 -3.72 -7.20
N VAL A 146 7.25 -4.13 -8.45
CA VAL A 146 8.44 -3.95 -9.30
C VAL A 146 8.53 -2.54 -9.89
N THR A 147 7.40 -1.95 -10.31
CA THR A 147 7.39 -0.68 -11.03
C THR A 147 7.47 0.55 -10.14
N SER A 148 6.93 0.47 -8.92
CA SER A 148 6.80 1.63 -8.04
C SER A 148 7.20 1.34 -6.60
N GLN A 149 6.62 0.34 -5.94
CA GLN A 149 6.81 0.18 -4.49
C GLN A 149 8.27 -0.09 -4.11
N PHE A 150 8.94 -1.02 -4.80
CA PHE A 150 10.34 -1.33 -4.52
C PHE A 150 11.29 -0.20 -4.92
N PRO A 151 11.22 0.38 -6.13
CA PRO A 151 12.00 1.57 -6.47
C PRO A 151 11.80 2.73 -5.48
N ASN A 152 10.55 3.07 -5.15
CA ASN A 152 10.22 4.14 -4.22
C ASN A 152 10.71 3.88 -2.79
N PHE A 153 10.66 2.62 -2.35
CA PHE A 153 11.21 2.25 -1.05
C PHE A 153 12.72 2.47 -1.00
N VAL A 154 13.45 2.05 -2.04
CA VAL A 154 14.90 2.21 -2.13
C VAL A 154 15.29 3.68 -2.23
N THR A 155 14.67 4.43 -3.14
CA THR A 155 14.93 5.87 -3.30
C THR A 155 14.55 6.65 -2.04
N GLY A 156 13.38 6.36 -1.45
CA GLY A 156 12.91 6.99 -0.22
C GLY A 156 13.81 6.73 0.97
N ALA A 157 14.32 5.49 1.13
CA ALA A 157 15.28 5.17 2.18
C ALA A 157 16.59 5.97 2.01
N ILE A 158 17.10 6.07 0.77
CA ILE A 158 18.32 6.83 0.48
C ILE A 158 18.09 8.33 0.67
N GLN A 159 16.94 8.86 0.25
CA GLN A 159 16.57 10.26 0.47
C GLN A 159 16.44 10.56 1.96
N LEU A 160 15.83 9.68 2.73
CA LEU A 160 15.70 9.83 4.18
C LEU A 160 17.08 9.86 4.85
N VAL A 161 17.93 8.88 4.58
CA VAL A 161 19.29 8.81 5.15
C VAL A 161 20.13 10.00 4.66
N GLY A 162 20.10 10.30 3.37
CA GLY A 162 20.86 11.40 2.76
C GLY A 162 20.43 12.76 3.30
N SER A 163 19.13 13.02 3.40
CA SER A 163 18.61 14.27 3.97
C SER A 163 18.96 14.40 5.45
N MET A 164 18.87 13.32 6.24
CA MET A 164 19.33 13.33 7.63
C MET A 164 20.81 13.71 7.73
N ILE A 165 21.69 13.08 6.94
CA ILE A 165 23.12 13.40 6.94
C ILE A 165 23.33 14.88 6.61
N ILE A 166 22.67 15.40 5.57
CA ILE A 166 22.78 16.80 5.16
C ILE A 166 22.30 17.74 6.29
N LEU A 167 21.17 17.45 6.93
CA LEU A 167 20.61 18.27 8.00
C LEU A 167 21.54 18.32 9.22
N PHE A 168 22.04 17.18 9.68
CA PHE A 168 22.97 17.12 10.80
C PHE A 168 24.32 17.76 10.47
N TRP A 169 24.78 17.67 9.23
CA TRP A 169 26.02 18.33 8.81
C TRP A 169 25.87 19.85 8.74
N MET A 170 24.67 20.33 8.37
CA MET A 170 24.36 21.75 8.25
C MET A 170 24.26 22.46 9.61
N ASP A 171 23.46 21.93 10.53
CA ASP A 171 23.36 22.41 11.91
C ASP A 171 22.91 21.28 12.82
N TRP A 172 23.90 20.61 13.43
CA TRP A 172 23.64 19.47 14.31
C TRP A 172 22.86 19.85 15.57
N LYS A 173 22.95 21.10 16.06
CA LYS A 173 22.27 21.54 17.27
C LYS A 173 20.78 21.69 17.01
N MET A 174 20.42 22.43 15.95
CA MET A 174 19.02 22.62 15.57
C MET A 174 18.38 21.29 15.14
N ALA A 175 19.11 20.47 14.37
CA ALA A 175 18.64 19.13 14.00
C ALA A 175 18.36 18.26 15.24
N ALA A 176 19.28 18.19 16.20
CA ALA A 176 19.09 17.38 17.42
C ALA A 176 17.88 17.84 18.25
N ILE A 177 17.66 19.15 18.38
CA ILE A 177 16.49 19.70 19.08
C ILE A 177 15.19 19.26 18.38
N MET A 178 15.12 19.38 17.05
CA MET A 178 13.95 18.96 16.27
C MET A 178 13.70 17.45 16.37
N PHE A 179 14.75 16.63 16.27
CA PHE A 179 14.64 15.18 16.41
C PHE A 179 14.25 14.77 17.83
N GLY A 180 14.64 15.53 18.86
CA GLY A 180 14.20 15.34 20.24
C GLY A 180 12.70 15.64 20.46
N ALA A 181 12.11 16.53 19.66
CA ALA A 181 10.67 16.80 19.71
C ALA A 181 9.83 15.64 19.14
N ILE A 182 10.35 14.86 18.20
CA ILE A 182 9.65 13.72 17.59
C ILE A 182 9.20 12.68 18.62
N PRO A 183 10.07 12.10 19.48
CA PRO A 183 9.63 11.13 20.49
C PRO A 183 8.68 11.75 21.52
N LEU A 184 8.84 13.03 21.85
CA LEU A 184 7.93 13.74 22.76
C LEU A 184 6.51 13.82 22.18
N ILE A 185 6.38 14.19 20.91
CA ILE A 185 5.10 14.21 20.19
C ILE A 185 4.55 12.78 20.04
N ALA A 186 5.41 11.81 19.71
CA ALA A 186 5.02 10.41 19.57
C ALA A 186 4.47 9.82 20.88
N LEU A 187 5.00 10.23 22.04
CA LEU A 187 4.52 9.79 23.35
C LEU A 187 3.05 10.18 23.58
N ILE A 188 2.61 11.31 23.01
CA ILE A 188 1.21 11.77 23.09
C ILE A 188 0.36 11.11 21.98
N ILE A 189 0.86 11.05 20.74
CA ILE A 189 0.08 10.57 19.60
C ILE A 189 -0.12 9.04 19.63
N VAL A 190 0.89 8.26 20.00
CA VAL A 190 0.82 6.79 20.00
C VAL A 190 -0.33 6.23 20.87
N PRO A 191 -0.54 6.66 22.13
CA PRO A 191 -1.67 6.16 22.93
C PRO A 191 -3.02 6.55 22.32
N ILE A 192 -3.16 7.79 21.82
CA ILE A 192 -4.37 8.23 21.11
C ILE A 192 -4.63 7.34 19.89
N GLY A 193 -3.60 7.09 19.08
CA GLY A 193 -3.68 6.20 17.92
C GLY A 193 -4.09 4.77 18.28
N LYS A 194 -3.60 4.24 19.42
CA LYS A 194 -4.04 2.92 19.92
C LYS A 194 -5.51 2.91 20.31
N ILE A 195 -6.00 3.97 20.96
CA ILE A 195 -7.41 4.13 21.31
C ILE A 195 -8.26 4.22 20.05
N MET A 196 -7.91 5.09 19.10
CA MET A 196 -8.61 5.22 17.82
C MET A 196 -8.61 3.90 17.03
N SER A 197 -7.49 3.17 17.01
CA SER A 197 -7.42 1.86 16.36
C SER A 197 -8.34 0.83 17.02
N ARG A 198 -8.51 0.88 18.34
CA ARG A 198 -9.46 0.02 19.06
C ARG A 198 -10.92 0.39 18.73
N ILE A 199 -11.26 1.67 18.80
CA ILE A 199 -12.61 2.16 18.45
C ILE A 199 -12.92 1.82 17.00
N GLY A 200 -11.99 2.07 16.07
CA GLY A 200 -12.15 1.73 14.66
C GLY A 200 -12.40 0.24 14.41
N ARG A 201 -11.73 -0.66 15.16
CA ARG A 201 -12.03 -2.10 15.09
C ARG A 201 -13.44 -2.42 15.60
N GLN A 202 -13.87 -1.81 16.70
CA GLN A 202 -15.22 -2.02 17.25
C GLN A 202 -16.31 -1.52 16.29
N LEU A 203 -16.11 -0.35 15.69
CA LEU A 203 -17.00 0.22 14.69
C LEU A 203 -17.06 -0.68 13.45
N GLN A 204 -15.91 -1.15 12.95
CA GLN A 204 -15.87 -2.05 11.79
C GLN A 204 -16.63 -3.36 12.06
N SER A 205 -16.49 -3.93 13.26
CA SER A 205 -17.27 -5.11 13.67
C SER A 205 -18.76 -4.80 13.74
N ALA A 206 -19.17 -3.67 14.32
CA ALA A 206 -20.59 -3.28 14.38
C ALA A 206 -21.20 -3.05 12.98
N ILE A 207 -20.45 -2.45 12.06
CA ILE A 207 -20.86 -2.30 10.65
C ILE A 207 -20.99 -3.66 9.97
N ALA A 208 -20.08 -4.60 10.24
CA ALA A 208 -20.15 -5.94 9.67
C ALA A 208 -21.41 -6.70 10.17
N ASP A 209 -21.68 -6.64 11.47
CA ASP A 209 -22.88 -7.25 12.08
C ASP A 209 -24.16 -6.62 11.51
N PHE A 210 -24.19 -5.30 11.37
CA PHE A 210 -25.33 -4.59 10.77
C PHE A 210 -25.56 -4.96 9.30
N ASN A 211 -24.49 -5.04 8.51
CA ASN A 211 -24.59 -5.46 7.11
C ASN A 211 -25.07 -6.92 6.99
N ALA A 212 -24.66 -7.80 7.90
CA ALA A 212 -25.13 -9.18 7.93
C ALA A 212 -26.63 -9.24 8.22
N ASP A 213 -27.11 -8.52 9.24
CA ASP A 213 -28.55 -8.45 9.60
C ASP A 213 -29.38 -7.90 8.43
N VAL A 214 -28.98 -6.77 7.84
CA VAL A 214 -29.66 -6.20 6.67
C VAL A 214 -29.66 -7.17 5.49
N SER A 215 -28.53 -7.84 5.22
CA SER A 215 -28.44 -8.80 4.12
C SER A 215 -29.37 -10.00 4.34
N GLU A 216 -29.46 -10.52 5.55
CA GLU A 216 -30.37 -11.60 5.93
C GLU A 216 -31.83 -11.18 5.71
N LYS A 217 -32.24 -10.06 6.31
CA LYS A 217 -33.63 -9.56 6.18
C LYS A 217 -34.02 -9.27 4.73
N LEU A 218 -33.12 -8.70 3.94
CA LEU A 218 -33.39 -8.44 2.51
C LEU A 218 -33.45 -9.73 1.69
N SER A 219 -32.62 -10.72 2.00
CA SER A 219 -32.67 -12.02 1.33
C SER A 219 -33.98 -12.77 1.62
N GLU A 220 -34.53 -12.62 2.83
CA GLU A 220 -35.77 -13.24 3.29
C GLU A 220 -37.00 -12.30 3.21
N VAL A 221 -36.92 -11.21 2.43
CA VAL A 221 -37.98 -10.20 2.36
C VAL A 221 -39.33 -10.81 1.95
N ARG A 222 -39.34 -11.86 1.13
CA ARG A 222 -40.56 -12.56 0.71
C ARG A 222 -41.25 -13.25 1.89
N LEU A 223 -40.49 -13.85 2.82
CA LEU A 223 -41.03 -14.50 4.01
C LEU A 223 -41.61 -13.46 4.99
N ILE A 224 -40.92 -12.33 5.14
CA ILE A 224 -41.40 -11.21 5.96
C ILE A 224 -42.74 -10.68 5.41
N LYS A 225 -42.84 -10.49 4.09
CA LYS A 225 -44.10 -10.08 3.43
C LYS A 225 -45.21 -11.12 3.54
N ALA A 226 -44.90 -12.41 3.38
CA ALA A 226 -45.88 -13.49 3.46
C ALA A 226 -46.47 -13.68 4.87
N SER A 227 -45.72 -13.28 5.90
CA SER A 227 -46.14 -13.36 7.31
C SER A 227 -46.74 -12.05 7.85
N ASN A 228 -46.87 -11.00 7.02
CA ASN A 228 -47.20 -9.63 7.46
C ASN A 228 -46.29 -9.13 8.60
N GLY A 229 -45.02 -9.55 8.59
CA GLY A 229 -44.02 -9.28 9.63
C GLY A 229 -43.34 -7.91 9.54
N GLU A 230 -43.76 -7.03 8.64
CA GLU A 230 -43.06 -5.77 8.39
C GLU A 230 -43.04 -4.83 9.59
N GLU A 231 -44.15 -4.72 10.34
CA GLU A 231 -44.19 -3.83 11.52
C GLU A 231 -43.36 -4.40 12.68
N PHE A 232 -43.26 -5.74 12.76
CA PHE A 232 -42.39 -6.41 13.72
C PHE A 232 -40.91 -6.16 13.41
N GLU A 233 -40.51 -6.27 12.15
CA GLU A 233 -39.14 -5.96 11.72
C GLU A 233 -38.84 -4.46 11.76
N ARG A 234 -39.83 -3.58 11.54
CA ARG A 234 -39.68 -2.12 11.69
C ARG A 234 -39.35 -1.73 13.13
N THR A 235 -40.07 -2.30 14.09
CA THR A 235 -39.87 -2.03 15.52
C THR A 235 -38.59 -2.69 16.06
N THR A 236 -38.27 -3.90 15.61
CA THR A 236 -37.07 -4.63 16.02
C THR A 236 -35.81 -4.07 15.37
N GLY A 237 -35.84 -3.79 14.07
CA GLY A 237 -34.75 -3.15 13.32
C GLY A 237 -34.41 -1.77 13.86
N GLY A 238 -35.41 -0.97 14.24
CA GLY A 238 -35.23 0.32 14.91
C GLY A 238 -34.37 0.23 16.18
N ARG A 239 -34.49 -0.86 16.95
CA ARG A 239 -33.64 -1.11 18.13
C ARG A 239 -32.20 -1.49 17.75
N SER A 240 -31.99 -2.22 16.66
CA SER A 240 -30.65 -2.51 16.12
C SER A 240 -29.94 -1.24 15.64
N PHE A 241 -30.67 -0.32 14.98
CA PHE A 241 -30.15 1.00 14.58
C PHE A 241 -29.75 1.87 15.77
N ILE A 242 -30.58 1.93 16.82
CA ILE A 242 -30.26 2.68 18.03
C ILE A 242 -29.07 2.05 18.75
N ARG A 243 -28.99 0.72 18.83
CA ARG A 243 -27.84 0.00 19.41
C ARG A 243 -26.54 0.28 18.65
N PHE A 244 -26.58 0.40 17.32
CA PHE A 244 -25.43 0.80 16.50
C PHE A 244 -24.90 2.20 16.88
N TYR A 245 -25.79 3.19 17.03
CA TYR A 245 -25.40 4.57 17.40
C TYR A 245 -25.04 4.74 18.89
N THR A 246 -25.69 4.00 19.79
CA THR A 246 -25.46 4.14 21.24
C THR A 246 -24.24 3.38 21.76
N ARG A 247 -23.80 2.32 21.06
CA ARG A 247 -22.56 1.61 21.38
C ARG A 247 -21.30 2.45 21.09
N ASP A 248 -21.42 3.48 20.28
CA ASP A 248 -20.35 4.45 19.96
C ASP A 248 -20.25 5.60 20.98
N GLN A 249 -21.30 5.85 21.78
CA GLN A 249 -21.32 6.90 22.81
C GLN A 249 -20.95 6.41 24.22
N GLY A 250 -20.44 5.18 24.36
CA GLY A 250 -19.98 4.63 25.63
C GLY A 250 -18.61 5.19 26.07
N CYS A 251 -18.57 6.50 26.35
CA CYS A 251 -17.79 7.04 27.47
C CYS A 251 -18.76 7.34 28.61
#